data_AF-A0AAE9MK27-F1
#
_entry.id   AF-A0AAE9MK27-F1
#
_cell.length_a   1.000
_cell.length_b   1.000
_cell.length_c   1.000
_cell.angle_alpha   90.00
_cell.angle_beta   90.00
_cell.angle_gamma   90.00
#
_symmetry.space_group_name_H-M   'P 1'
#
loop_
_entity.id
_entity.type
_entity.pdbx_description
1 polymer ?
#
loop_
_entity_poly.entity_id
_entity_poly.type
_entity_poly.pdbx_seq_one_letter_code
_entity_poly.pdbx_strand_id
1 'polypeptide(L)'
;MKHSLLSLALAGLLTSLSAQAMAGESVLIDGKQYSTIEVNGQTYLTPDNGSKKRVARSLDGQATQPSLRSGDILLQGAASPELTVSGTLLVEADDNQARALATRHGLRFKQSSGGIALLEAQSGTDLNAVATRLKQEGVKVQVELAGAEQQPR
;
A
#
# COMPACT_ATOMS: atom_id res chain seq x y z
N MET A 1 -6.97 -32.39 48.65
CA MET A 1 -5.59 -32.02 48.23
C MET A 1 -5.15 -33.04 47.18
N LYS A 2 -4.68 -32.58 45.99
CA LYS A 2 -3.68 -33.24 45.12
C LYS A 2 -4.14 -34.51 44.36
N HIS A 3 -4.06 -34.70 43.04
CA HIS A 3 -3.62 -33.93 41.88
C HIS A 3 -4.40 -34.42 40.63
N SER A 4 -4.80 -33.51 39.74
CA SER A 4 -5.35 -33.82 38.42
C SER A 4 -4.21 -34.18 37.48
N LEU A 5 -4.27 -35.35 36.84
CA LEU A 5 -3.27 -35.81 35.88
C LEU A 5 -3.50 -35.14 34.53
N LEU A 6 -2.51 -34.32 34.14
CA LEU A 6 -2.31 -33.80 32.80
C LEU A 6 -2.38 -34.94 31.76
N SER A 7 -3.17 -34.73 30.71
CA SER A 7 -2.89 -35.29 29.39
C SER A 7 -2.88 -34.14 28.40
N LEU A 8 -1.68 -33.64 28.14
CA LEU A 8 -1.40 -32.61 27.15
C LEU A 8 -1.14 -33.33 25.82
N ALA A 9 -2.16 -33.38 24.95
CA ALA A 9 -1.99 -33.91 23.60
C ALA A 9 -1.50 -32.77 22.68
N LEU A 10 -0.26 -32.92 22.25
CA LEU A 10 0.46 -32.12 21.27
C LEU A 10 0.00 -32.50 19.85
N ALA A 11 -0.69 -31.58 19.16
CA ALA A 11 -0.84 -31.57 17.70
C ALA A 11 -1.16 -30.12 17.33
N GLY A 12 -0.27 -29.35 16.70
CA GLY A 12 0.39 -29.67 15.45
C GLY A 12 -0.53 -29.20 14.33
N LEU A 13 -0.32 -27.97 13.86
CA LEU A 13 -0.26 -27.59 12.43
C LEU A 13 -0.06 -26.07 12.36
N LEU A 14 1.22 -25.69 12.29
CA LEU A 14 1.65 -24.45 11.67
C LEU A 14 1.29 -24.54 10.19
N THR A 15 0.09 -24.12 9.81
CA THR A 15 -0.19 -23.85 8.40
C THR A 15 0.47 -22.53 8.05
N SER A 16 1.66 -22.71 7.46
CA SER A 16 2.41 -21.73 6.69
C SER A 16 1.49 -20.76 5.96
N LEU A 17 1.69 -19.49 6.31
CA LEU A 17 1.20 -18.32 5.62
C LEU A 17 1.54 -18.44 4.13
N SER A 18 0.56 -18.80 3.30
CA SER A 18 0.70 -18.71 1.85
C SER A 18 0.49 -17.26 1.44
N ALA A 19 1.41 -16.37 1.84
CA ALA A 19 1.57 -15.11 1.14
C ALA A 19 2.25 -15.46 -0.20
N GLN A 20 1.44 -15.86 -1.18
CA GLN A 20 1.90 -15.88 -2.56
C GLN A 20 2.30 -14.46 -2.92
N ALA A 21 3.61 -14.23 -2.94
CA ALA A 21 4.19 -13.07 -3.58
C ALA A 21 3.79 -13.12 -5.05
N MET A 22 2.69 -12.45 -5.39
CA MET A 22 2.30 -12.13 -6.76
C MET A 22 3.25 -11.05 -7.26
N ALA A 23 4.47 -11.49 -7.56
CA ALA A 23 5.58 -10.66 -7.92
C ALA A 23 5.77 -10.68 -9.44
N GLY A 24 5.23 -9.67 -10.12
CA GLY A 24 5.63 -9.33 -11.48
C GLY A 24 4.84 -9.99 -12.60
N GLU A 25 3.55 -10.24 -12.40
CA GLU A 25 2.66 -10.62 -13.50
C GLU A 25 2.36 -9.39 -14.36
N SER A 26 2.76 -9.45 -15.63
CA SER A 26 2.45 -8.43 -16.62
C SER A 26 1.17 -8.81 -17.36
N VAL A 27 0.17 -7.94 -17.37
CA VAL A 27 -1.13 -8.15 -18.03
C VAL A 27 -1.17 -7.34 -19.32
N LEU A 28 -1.61 -7.95 -20.42
CA LEU A 28 -1.85 -7.26 -21.69
C LEU A 28 -3.33 -6.88 -21.80
N ILE A 29 -3.61 -5.58 -21.91
CA ILE A 29 -4.96 -5.04 -22.14
C ILE A 29 -4.87 -4.13 -23.37
N ASP A 30 -5.66 -4.42 -24.41
CA ASP A 30 -5.68 -3.65 -25.67
C ASP A 30 -4.29 -3.39 -26.28
N GLY A 31 -3.40 -4.38 -26.19
CA GLY A 31 -2.02 -4.29 -26.68
C GLY A 31 -1.07 -3.46 -25.81
N LYS A 32 -1.53 -2.92 -24.68
CA LYS A 32 -0.70 -2.23 -23.67
C LYS A 32 -0.36 -3.18 -22.52
N GLN A 33 0.89 -3.10 -22.06
CA GLN A 33 1.38 -3.89 -20.94
C GLN A 33 1.16 -3.16 -19.62
N TYR A 34 0.62 -3.87 -18.63
CA TYR A 34 0.39 -3.40 -17.28
C TYR A 34 1.13 -4.30 -16.30
N SER A 35 1.59 -3.74 -15.19
CA SER A 35 2.11 -4.49 -14.05
C SER A 35 1.12 -4.47 -12.89
N THR A 36 1.12 -5.52 -12.07
CA THR A 36 0.36 -5.54 -10.82
C THR A 36 1.04 -4.72 -9.72
N ILE A 37 0.26 -3.98 -8.94
CA ILE A 37 0.71 -3.26 -7.75
C ILE A 37 -0.32 -3.38 -6.63
N GLU A 38 0.13 -3.58 -5.39
CA GLU A 38 -0.75 -3.58 -4.23
C GLU A 38 -0.84 -2.17 -3.63
N VAL A 39 -2.05 -1.65 -3.45
CA VAL A 39 -2.30 -0.35 -2.82
C VAL A 39 -3.46 -0.52 -1.85
N ASN A 40 -3.30 -0.06 -0.61
CA ASN A 40 -4.33 -0.20 0.44
C ASN A 40 -4.81 -1.65 0.69
N GLY A 41 -3.97 -2.65 0.44
CA GLY A 41 -4.32 -4.06 0.57
C GLY A 41 -5.13 -4.64 -0.60
N GLN A 42 -5.31 -3.87 -1.68
CA GLN A 42 -6.00 -4.29 -2.90
C GLN A 42 -5.00 -4.32 -4.07
N THR A 43 -5.15 -5.29 -4.98
CA THR A 43 -4.32 -5.36 -6.20
C THR A 43 -4.92 -4.50 -7.31
N TYR A 44 -4.08 -3.69 -7.93
CA TYR A 44 -4.35 -2.81 -9.07
C TYR A 44 -3.42 -3.13 -10.23
N LEU A 45 -3.77 -2.63 -11.41
CA LEU A 45 -2.91 -2.62 -12.59
C LEU A 45 -2.39 -1.21 -12.84
N THR A 46 -1.11 -1.06 -13.13
CA THR A 46 -0.49 0.21 -13.50
C THR A 46 0.28 0.06 -14.81
N PRO A 47 0.28 1.06 -15.71
CA PRO A 47 1.00 0.96 -16.99
C PRO A 47 2.47 0.62 -16.79
N ASP A 48 2.95 -0.41 -17.49
CA ASP A 48 4.37 -0.75 -17.51
C ASP A 48 5.10 0.24 -18.44
N ASN A 49 5.43 1.41 -17.90
CA ASN A 49 6.07 2.50 -18.67
C ASN A 49 7.52 2.22 -19.07
N GLY A 50 7.97 0.96 -19.07
CA GLY A 50 9.34 0.60 -19.39
C GLY A 50 10.36 1.23 -18.45
N SER A 51 9.92 1.66 -17.25
CA SER A 51 10.75 2.11 -16.14
C SER A 51 11.75 1.00 -15.90
N LYS A 52 12.95 1.15 -16.50
CA LYS A 52 13.96 0.12 -16.60
C LYS A 52 13.95 -0.66 -15.31
N LYS A 53 13.49 -1.91 -15.40
CA LYS A 53 13.72 -2.94 -14.40
C LYS A 53 15.24 -3.04 -14.31
N ARG A 54 15.91 -2.10 -13.63
CA ARG A 54 17.20 -2.36 -13.04
C ARG A 54 16.83 -3.38 -12.01
N VAL A 55 16.95 -4.63 -12.43
CA VAL A 55 16.93 -5.79 -11.57
C VAL A 55 18.18 -5.63 -10.70
N ALA A 56 18.14 -4.70 -9.74
CA ALA A 56 18.90 -4.85 -8.53
C ALA A 56 18.28 -6.10 -7.92
N ARG A 57 18.86 -7.25 -8.23
CA ARG A 57 18.58 -8.50 -7.53
C ARG A 57 18.91 -8.17 -6.08
N SER A 58 17.89 -7.82 -5.30
CA SER A 58 18.02 -7.80 -3.86
C SER A 58 18.48 -9.21 -3.51
N LEU A 59 19.58 -9.34 -2.76
CA LEU A 59 20.19 -10.63 -2.43
C LEU A 59 19.20 -11.61 -1.76
N ASP A 60 18.06 -11.10 -1.31
CA ASP A 60 16.99 -11.83 -0.63
C ASP A 60 15.80 -12.24 -1.51
N GLY A 61 15.84 -12.02 -2.83
CA GLY A 61 14.79 -12.51 -3.75
C GLY A 61 13.41 -11.83 -3.60
N GLN A 62 13.28 -10.83 -2.72
CA GLN A 62 12.04 -10.11 -2.53
C GLN A 62 11.78 -9.18 -3.72
N ALA A 63 10.72 -9.46 -4.47
CA ALA A 63 10.32 -8.62 -5.59
C ALA A 63 10.01 -7.21 -5.11
N THR A 64 10.74 -6.24 -5.63
CA THR A 64 10.48 -4.83 -5.36
C THR A 64 9.15 -4.48 -6.00
N GLN A 65 8.14 -4.14 -5.18
CA GLN A 65 6.90 -3.58 -5.71
C GLN A 65 7.23 -2.32 -6.53
N PRO A 66 6.50 -2.05 -7.63
CA PRO A 66 6.68 -0.80 -8.35
C PRO A 66 6.44 0.39 -7.41
N SER A 67 7.22 1.46 -7.55
CA SER A 67 7.04 2.66 -6.73
C SER A 67 5.71 3.32 -7.06
N LEU A 68 4.94 3.73 -6.05
CA LEU A 68 3.66 4.41 -6.22
C LEU A 68 3.81 5.92 -5.99
N ARG A 69 3.59 6.75 -7.00
CA ARG A 69 3.80 8.21 -6.96
C ARG A 69 2.50 8.96 -7.23
N SER A 70 2.45 10.22 -6.78
CA SER A 70 1.35 11.14 -7.15
C SER A 70 1.25 11.25 -8.68
N GLY A 71 0.03 11.15 -9.19
CA GLY A 71 -0.28 11.15 -10.62
C GLY A 71 -0.24 9.78 -11.28
N ASP A 72 0.23 8.72 -10.60
CA ASP A 72 0.19 7.38 -11.16
C ASP A 72 -1.26 6.91 -11.37
N ILE A 73 -1.50 6.26 -12.50
CA ILE A 73 -2.80 5.71 -12.87
C ILE A 73 -2.88 4.25 -12.45
N LEU A 74 -4.01 3.90 -11.82
CA LEU A 74 -4.35 2.57 -11.36
C LEU A 74 -5.68 2.11 -11.95
N LEU A 75 -5.73 0.86 -12.39
CA LEU A 75 -6.96 0.22 -12.87
C LEU A 75 -7.37 -0.92 -11.93
N GLN A 76 -8.65 -0.99 -11.61
CA GLN A 76 -9.27 -2.14 -10.93
C GLN A 76 -9.79 -3.16 -11.96
N GLY A 77 -8.94 -3.53 -12.92
CA GLY A 77 -9.31 -4.37 -14.08
C GLY A 77 -9.70 -3.57 -15.33
N ALA A 78 -9.83 -4.25 -16.46
CA ALA A 78 -9.99 -3.63 -17.79
C ALA A 78 -11.28 -2.81 -17.98
N ALA A 79 -12.32 -3.07 -17.18
CA ALA A 79 -13.64 -2.43 -17.31
C ALA A 79 -13.94 -1.41 -16.20
N SER A 80 -12.98 -1.15 -15.30
CA SER A 80 -13.15 -0.22 -14.17
C SER A 80 -12.70 1.20 -14.56
N PRO A 81 -13.27 2.24 -13.96
CA PRO A 81 -12.78 3.60 -14.15
C PRO A 81 -11.31 3.73 -13.71
N GLU A 82 -10.58 4.64 -14.37
CA GLU A 82 -9.22 4.95 -13.99
C GLU A 82 -9.20 5.64 -12.62
N LEU A 83 -8.29 5.20 -11.76
CA LEU A 83 -7.99 5.87 -10.50
C LEU A 83 -6.63 6.56 -10.62
N THR A 84 -6.50 7.71 -9.99
CA THR A 84 -5.27 8.49 -9.92
C THR A 84 -4.80 8.58 -8.48
N VAL A 85 -3.53 8.28 -8.23
CA VAL A 85 -2.92 8.51 -6.91
C VAL A 85 -2.82 10.02 -6.68
N SER A 86 -3.53 10.56 -5.69
CA SER A 86 -3.57 12.02 -5.50
C SER A 86 -2.22 12.58 -5.00
N GLY A 87 -1.47 11.78 -4.26
CA GLY A 87 -0.31 12.22 -3.50
C GLY A 87 -0.59 12.48 -2.02
N THR A 88 -1.81 12.23 -1.54
CA THR A 88 -2.19 12.36 -0.13
C THR A 88 -2.22 10.98 0.57
N LEU A 89 -1.79 10.96 1.82
CA LEU A 89 -1.99 9.87 2.77
C LEU A 89 -3.02 10.32 3.81
N LEU A 90 -4.06 9.51 4.01
CA LEU A 90 -5.00 9.65 5.12
C LEU A 90 -4.45 8.88 6.32
N VAL A 91 -4.30 9.54 7.46
CA VAL A 91 -3.67 8.97 8.65
C VAL A 91 -4.58 9.14 9.85
N GLU A 92 -4.90 8.05 10.57
CA GLU A 92 -5.64 8.11 11.84
C GLU A 92 -4.69 8.58 12.95
N ALA A 93 -4.76 9.87 13.27
CA ALA A 93 -3.91 10.55 14.25
C ALA A 93 -4.51 11.91 14.64
N ASP A 94 -4.24 12.37 15.86
CA ASP A 94 -4.50 13.77 16.23
C ASP A 94 -3.54 14.73 15.52
N ASP A 95 -3.84 16.04 15.56
CA ASP A 95 -3.05 17.08 14.89
C ASP A 95 -1.57 17.09 15.28
N ASN A 96 -1.26 16.87 16.56
CA ASN A 96 0.12 16.93 17.05
C ASN A 96 0.89 15.73 16.54
N GLN A 97 0.31 14.53 16.65
CA GLN A 97 0.89 13.31 16.13
C GLN A 97 1.02 13.37 14.60
N ALA A 98 0.01 13.85 13.89
CA ALA A 98 0.03 13.96 12.43
C ALA A 98 1.11 14.92 11.93
N ARG A 99 1.32 16.07 12.60
CA ARG A 99 2.43 17.00 12.28
C ARG A 99 3.79 16.35 12.52
N ALA A 100 3.94 15.63 13.63
CA ALA A 100 5.18 14.91 13.94
C ALA A 100 5.48 13.81 12.90
N LEU A 101 4.47 13.03 12.52
CA LEU A 101 4.58 12.03 11.46
C LEU A 101 4.95 12.69 10.12
N ALA A 102 4.32 13.81 9.79
CA ALA A 102 4.61 14.53 8.55
C ALA A 102 6.08 14.97 8.48
N THR A 103 6.60 15.61 9.54
CA THR A 103 8.01 16.00 9.60
C THR A 103 8.96 14.81 9.50
N ARG A 104 8.70 13.72 10.24
CA ARG A 104 9.56 12.53 10.27
C ARG A 104 9.64 11.82 8.92
N HIS A 105 8.54 11.79 8.17
CA HIS A 105 8.44 11.06 6.90
C HIS A 105 8.56 11.95 5.67
N GLY A 106 8.93 13.23 5.82
CA GLY A 106 9.08 14.16 4.71
C GLY A 106 7.77 14.49 3.98
N LEU A 107 6.66 14.48 4.71
CA LEU A 107 5.33 14.83 4.22
C LEU A 107 4.93 16.23 4.72
N ARG A 108 3.86 16.78 4.14
CA ARG A 108 3.26 18.06 4.53
C ARG A 108 1.89 17.83 5.15
N PHE A 109 1.72 18.21 6.41
CA PHE A 109 0.39 18.25 7.03
C PHE A 109 -0.50 19.29 6.31
N LYS A 110 -1.67 18.88 5.83
CA LYS A 110 -2.64 19.75 5.17
C LYS A 110 -3.70 20.24 6.15
N GLN A 111 -4.45 19.28 6.68
CA GLN A 111 -5.62 19.47 7.53
C GLN A 111 -5.93 18.15 8.23
N SER A 112 -6.82 18.21 9.20
CA SER A 112 -7.37 17.06 9.89
C SER A 112 -8.87 17.26 10.09
N SER A 113 -9.60 16.16 10.15
CA SER A 113 -11.03 16.16 10.50
C SER A 113 -11.40 14.80 11.07
N GLY A 114 -12.16 14.77 12.16
CA GLY A 114 -12.67 13.52 12.73
C GLY A 114 -11.60 12.51 13.15
N GLY A 115 -10.40 12.96 13.56
CA GLY A 115 -9.29 12.07 13.92
C GLY A 115 -8.50 11.51 12.74
N ILE A 116 -8.75 12.00 11.52
CA ILE A 116 -8.01 11.65 10.31
C ILE A 116 -7.29 12.89 9.80
N ALA A 117 -5.98 12.80 9.61
CA ALA A 117 -5.14 13.83 9.04
C ALA A 117 -4.82 13.51 7.57
N LEU A 118 -4.75 14.56 6.76
CA LEU A 118 -4.31 14.51 5.36
C LEU A 118 -2.84 14.95 5.31
N LEU A 119 -1.96 14.01 4.95
CA LEU A 119 -0.53 14.24 4.80
C LEU A 119 -0.15 14.16 3.32
N GLU A 120 0.30 15.26 2.75
CA GLU A 120 0.64 15.37 1.35
C GLU A 120 2.11 15.02 1.10
N ALA A 121 2.37 14.16 0.13
CA ALA A 121 3.70 13.75 -0.26
C ALA A 121 4.40 14.81 -1.13
N GLN A 122 5.72 14.85 -1.07
CA GLN A 122 6.52 15.63 -2.02
C GLN A 122 6.54 14.95 -3.40
N SER A 123 6.90 15.71 -4.43
CA SER A 123 7.04 15.15 -5.78
C SER A 123 8.09 14.04 -5.81
N GLY A 124 7.73 12.91 -6.42
CA GLY A 124 8.62 11.74 -6.54
C GLY A 124 8.71 10.84 -5.30
N THR A 125 8.03 11.19 -4.20
CA THR A 125 7.90 10.31 -3.03
C THR A 125 7.15 9.02 -3.41
N ASP A 126 7.65 7.88 -2.94
CA ASP A 126 6.96 6.60 -3.04
C ASP A 126 5.97 6.43 -1.87
N LEU A 127 4.68 6.62 -2.17
CA LEU A 127 3.59 6.58 -1.20
C LEU A 127 3.40 5.20 -0.59
N ASN A 128 3.65 4.12 -1.33
CA ASN A 128 3.53 2.75 -0.80
C ASN A 128 4.65 2.46 0.20
N ALA A 129 5.87 2.93 -0.08
CA ALA A 129 6.99 2.81 0.86
C ALA A 129 6.71 3.58 2.17
N VAL A 130 6.19 4.80 2.07
CA VAL A 130 5.82 5.60 3.26
C VAL A 130 4.68 4.96 4.03
N ALA A 131 3.61 4.54 3.35
CA ALA A 131 2.48 3.86 3.99
C ALA A 131 2.92 2.58 4.71
N THR A 132 3.86 1.83 4.13
CA THR A 132 4.42 0.62 4.75
C THR A 132 5.17 0.95 6.05
N ARG A 133 6.00 2.00 6.06
CA ARG A 133 6.71 2.45 7.27
C ARG A 133 5.74 2.91 8.35
N LEU A 134 4.71 3.68 7.98
CA LEU A 134 3.67 4.12 8.92
C LEU A 134 2.92 2.93 9.55
N LYS A 135 2.55 1.93 8.75
CA LYS A 135 1.94 0.68 9.27
C LYS A 135 2.87 -0.07 10.23
N GLN A 136 4.17 -0.12 9.95
CA GLN A 136 5.17 -0.73 10.84
C GLN A 136 5.32 0.03 12.17
N GLU A 137 5.05 1.34 12.17
CA GLU A 137 4.97 2.18 13.38
C GLU A 137 3.63 2.05 14.12
N GLY A 138 2.73 1.17 13.67
CA GLY A 138 1.39 0.98 14.26
C GLY A 138 0.37 2.06 13.86
N VAL A 139 0.69 2.88 12.85
CA VAL A 139 -0.19 3.94 12.36
C VAL A 139 -1.12 3.37 11.29
N LYS A 140 -2.44 3.59 11.44
CA LYS A 140 -3.40 3.28 10.38
C LYS A 140 -3.32 4.37 9.31
N VAL A 141 -3.09 3.94 8.07
CA VAL A 141 -2.86 4.82 6.92
C VAL A 141 -3.49 4.26 5.66
N GLN A 142 -4.00 5.15 4.82
CA GLN A 142 -4.52 4.86 3.49
C GLN A 142 -3.95 5.84 2.47
N VAL A 143 -3.56 5.34 1.29
CA VAL A 143 -3.23 6.17 0.13
C VAL A 143 -4.52 6.65 -0.52
N GLU A 144 -4.65 7.96 -0.74
CA GLU A 144 -5.80 8.53 -1.43
C GLU A 144 -5.74 8.24 -2.93
N LEU A 145 -6.83 7.67 -3.45
CA LEU A 145 -7.05 7.41 -4.87
C LEU A 145 -8.25 8.23 -5.34
N ALA A 146 -8.02 9.16 -6.27
CA ALA A 146 -9.04 9.94 -6.95
C ALA A 146 -9.54 9.21 -8.21
N GLY A 147 -10.68 9.60 -8.78
CA GLY A 147 -11.10 9.15 -10.13
C GLY A 147 -12.40 8.34 -10.20
N ALA A 148 -12.97 7.92 -9.07
CA ALA A 148 -14.32 7.35 -9.01
C ALA A 148 -15.18 8.08 -7.97
N GLU A 149 -15.14 9.42 -7.97
CA GLU A 149 -16.09 10.19 -7.17
C GLU A 149 -17.51 9.85 -7.65
N GLN A 150 -18.39 9.50 -6.71
CA GLN A 150 -19.81 9.50 -7.01
C GLN A 150 -20.16 10.92 -7.46
N GLN A 151 -20.53 11.08 -8.73
CA GLN A 151 -21.09 12.33 -9.17
C GLN A 151 -22.33 12.62 -8.31
N PRO A 152 -22.49 13.84 -7.79
CA PRO A 152 -23.70 14.22 -7.08
C PRO A 152 -24.92 13.86 -7.93
N ARG A 153 -25.89 13.17 -7.32
CA ARG A 153 -27.18 12.88 -7.95
C ARG A 153 -28.11 14.09 -7.86
#